data_AF-R5EPT6-F1
#
_entry.id   AF-R5EPT6-F1
#
_cell.length_a   1.000
_cell.length_b   1.000
_cell.length_c   1.000
_cell.angle_alpha   90.00
_cell.angle_beta   90.00
_cell.angle_gamma   90.00
#
_symmetry.space_group_name_H-M   'P 1'
#
loop_
_entity.id
_entity.type
_entity.pdbx_description
1 polymer ?
#
loop_
_entity_poly.entity_id
_entity_poly.type
_entity_poly.pdbx_seq_one_letter_code
_entity_poly.pdbx_strand_id
1 'polypeptide(L)'
;MLTKEILDALDDDYAFERLLDSYGVWTRISRGCPSAGTVPTEHGYAAITEESAEIIATVTCEFKKERPGLYRFFHWYYHKGQDAGDIRSFCKGISIQRAKHRRLSVFEAHPWNVVRYMTIAMINQKIFDSRDWMRDKLKQMRSE
;
A
#
# COMPACT_ATOMS: atom_id res chain seq x y z
N MET A 1 5.30 -16.91 3.34
CA MET A 1 5.94 -16.43 4.59
C MET A 1 6.14 -14.95 4.38
N LEU A 2 5.91 -14.07 5.38
CA LEU A 2 6.21 -12.65 5.15
C LEU A 2 7.73 -12.48 4.97
N THR A 3 8.11 -11.64 4.01
CA THR A 3 9.51 -11.29 3.78
C THR A 3 10.04 -10.43 4.92
N LYS A 4 11.36 -10.40 5.08
CA LYS A 4 12.01 -9.52 6.06
C LYS A 4 11.62 -8.05 5.86
N GLU A 5 11.54 -7.60 4.61
CA GLU A 5 11.15 -6.23 4.25
C GLU A 5 9.75 -5.86 4.76
N ILE A 6 8.80 -6.78 4.63
CA ILE A 6 7.44 -6.58 5.14
C ILE A 6 7.47 -6.60 6.67
N LEU A 7 8.13 -7.58 7.29
CA LEU A 7 8.19 -7.71 8.75
C LEU A 7 8.81 -6.48 9.40
N ASP A 8 9.92 -5.97 8.87
CA ASP A 8 10.61 -4.77 9.35
C ASP A 8 9.72 -3.52 9.20
N ALA A 9 8.77 -3.55 8.26
CA ALA A 9 7.86 -2.44 7.99
C ALA A 9 6.54 -2.49 8.78
N LEU A 10 6.07 -3.67 9.21
CA LEU A 10 4.75 -3.82 9.86
C LEU A 10 4.62 -3.00 11.15
N ASP A 11 5.70 -2.83 11.90
CA ASP A 11 5.74 -2.16 13.20
C ASP A 11 6.05 -0.65 13.12
N ASP A 12 6.33 -0.12 11.92
CA ASP A 12 6.65 1.29 11.69
C ASP A 12 5.85 1.84 10.50
N ASP A 13 4.85 2.69 10.79
CA ASP A 13 3.98 3.30 9.79
C ASP A 13 4.75 4.01 8.66
N TYR A 14 5.90 4.64 8.98
CA TYR A 14 6.72 5.33 8.00
C TYR A 14 7.56 4.36 7.15
N ALA A 15 8.01 3.25 7.74
CA ALA A 15 8.63 2.17 6.98
C ALA A 15 7.63 1.49 6.05
N PHE A 16 6.40 1.23 6.52
CA PHE A 16 5.33 0.64 5.72
C PHE A 16 4.88 1.53 4.57
N GLU A 17 4.76 2.82 4.82
CA GLU A 17 4.49 3.80 3.78
C GLU A 17 5.53 3.77 2.67
N ARG A 18 6.82 3.77 3.02
CA ARG A 18 7.91 3.66 2.03
C ARG A 18 7.89 2.34 1.27
N LEU A 19 7.52 1.24 1.94
CA LEU A 19 7.34 -0.06 1.28
C LEU A 19 6.23 -0.01 0.23
N LEU A 20 5.11 0.68 0.51
CA LEU A 20 4.04 0.89 -0.47
C LEU A 20 4.46 1.82 -1.60
N ASP A 21 5.25 2.86 -1.32
CA ASP A 21 5.83 3.72 -2.37
C ASP A 21 6.71 2.90 -3.32
N SER A 22 7.59 2.06 -2.77
CA SER A 22 8.43 1.12 -3.52
C SER A 22 7.61 0.13 -4.33
N TYR A 23 6.54 -0.41 -3.74
CA TYR A 23 5.59 -1.25 -4.47
C TYR A 23 4.92 -0.51 -5.63
N GLY A 24 4.50 0.75 -5.41
CA GLY A 24 3.96 1.59 -6.46
C GLY A 24 4.93 1.81 -7.62
N VAL A 25 6.21 2.08 -7.32
CA VAL A 25 7.28 2.15 -8.32
C VAL A 25 7.44 0.83 -9.06
N TRP A 26 7.51 -0.28 -8.33
CA TRP A 26 7.65 -1.62 -8.89
C TRP A 26 6.50 -1.91 -9.87
N THR A 27 5.24 -1.68 -9.50
CA THR A 27 4.08 -1.93 -10.39
C THR A 27 4.13 -1.12 -11.68
N ARG A 28 4.66 0.10 -11.65
CA ARG A 28 4.82 0.95 -12.84
C ARG A 28 5.90 0.43 -13.77
N ILE A 29 7.04 0.03 -13.21
CA ILE A 29 8.18 -0.48 -13.98
C ILE A 29 7.87 -1.88 -14.53
N SER A 30 7.32 -2.75 -13.69
CA SER A 30 6.97 -4.12 -14.05
C SER A 30 5.75 -4.21 -14.96
N ARG A 31 5.00 -3.11 -15.13
CA ARG A 31 3.68 -3.08 -15.78
C ARG A 31 2.70 -4.10 -15.18
N GLY A 32 2.92 -4.52 -13.94
CA GLY A 32 2.15 -5.58 -13.27
C GLY A 32 2.57 -7.00 -13.64
N CYS A 33 3.68 -7.21 -14.34
CA CYS A 33 4.25 -8.54 -14.60
C CYS A 33 5.31 -8.90 -13.55
N PRO A 34 5.19 -10.06 -12.87
CA PRO A 34 6.14 -10.48 -11.83
C PRO A 34 7.61 -10.51 -12.31
N SER A 35 7.87 -10.90 -13.56
CA SER A 35 9.19 -11.13 -14.14
C SER A 35 10.11 -9.90 -14.34
N ALA A 36 9.81 -8.77 -13.73
CA ALA A 36 10.66 -7.58 -13.76
C ALA A 36 11.89 -7.68 -12.83
N GLY A 37 11.95 -8.68 -11.95
CA GLY A 37 13.01 -8.84 -10.95
C GLY A 37 12.98 -7.75 -9.87
N THR A 38 14.03 -7.71 -9.04
CA THR A 38 14.22 -6.65 -8.03
C THR A 38 14.46 -5.33 -8.73
N VAL A 39 13.57 -4.36 -8.51
CA VAL A 39 13.73 -3.02 -9.09
C VAL A 39 14.76 -2.24 -8.27
N PRO A 40 15.90 -1.81 -8.86
CA PRO A 40 16.88 -1.00 -8.16
C PRO A 40 16.31 0.36 -7.78
N THR A 41 16.69 0.82 -6.60
CA THR A 41 16.27 2.09 -6.00
C THR A 41 17.03 3.27 -6.60
N GLU A 42 16.81 3.57 -7.87
CA GLU A 42 17.05 4.94 -8.33
C GLU A 42 15.89 5.79 -7.78
N HIS A 43 16.19 6.91 -7.12
CA HIS A 43 15.24 7.87 -6.51
C HIS A 43 14.87 7.73 -5.01
N GLY A 44 15.64 7.03 -4.18
CA GLY A 44 15.50 7.12 -2.71
C GLY A 44 14.31 6.34 -2.12
N TYR A 45 13.70 5.45 -2.89
CA TYR A 45 12.72 4.47 -2.41
C TYR A 45 13.42 3.30 -1.71
N ALA A 46 12.73 2.56 -0.84
CA ALA A 46 13.25 1.32 -0.26
C ALA A 46 13.34 0.23 -1.35
N ALA A 47 14.31 -0.68 -1.29
CA ALA A 47 14.30 -1.83 -2.19
C ALA A 47 13.08 -2.70 -1.86
N ILE A 48 12.38 -3.17 -2.89
CA ILE A 48 11.31 -4.15 -2.74
C ILE A 48 11.62 -5.38 -3.58
N THR A 49 11.60 -6.55 -2.96
CA THR A 49 11.72 -7.83 -3.67
C THR A 49 10.43 -8.18 -4.41
N GLU A 50 10.56 -9.00 -5.45
CA GLU A 50 9.42 -9.56 -6.19
C GLU A 50 8.45 -10.29 -5.26
N GLU A 51 8.97 -11.12 -4.33
CA GLU A 51 8.14 -11.81 -3.33
C GLU A 51 7.34 -10.84 -2.44
N SER A 52 7.96 -9.76 -1.99
CA SER A 52 7.25 -8.71 -1.22
C SER A 52 6.16 -8.05 -2.07
N ALA A 53 6.46 -7.75 -3.34
CA ALA A 53 5.51 -7.13 -4.25
C ALA A 53 4.31 -8.05 -4.55
N GLU A 54 4.52 -9.36 -4.71
CA GLU A 54 3.45 -10.34 -4.92
C GLU A 54 2.54 -10.49 -3.68
N ILE A 55 3.12 -10.43 -2.48
CA ILE A 55 2.36 -10.41 -1.23
C ILE A 55 1.44 -9.19 -1.19
N ILE A 56 1.99 -8.00 -1.41
CA ILE A 56 1.23 -6.75 -1.42
C ILE A 56 0.17 -6.77 -2.54
N ALA A 57 0.48 -7.30 -3.72
CA ALA A 57 -0.46 -7.46 -4.82
C ALA A 57 -1.64 -8.37 -4.43
N THR A 58 -1.38 -9.48 -3.74
CA THR A 58 -2.41 -10.40 -3.26
C THR A 58 -3.33 -9.72 -2.25
N VAL A 59 -2.77 -9.01 -1.28
CA VAL A 59 -3.55 -8.29 -0.27
C VAL A 59 -4.38 -7.15 -0.87
N THR A 60 -3.78 -6.38 -1.77
CA THR A 60 -4.47 -5.26 -2.42
C THR A 60 -5.59 -5.74 -3.35
N CYS A 61 -5.49 -6.95 -3.93
CA CYS A 61 -6.59 -7.58 -4.66
C CYS A 61 -7.79 -7.92 -3.76
N GLU A 62 -7.56 -8.42 -2.54
CA GLU A 62 -8.66 -8.65 -1.58
C GLU A 62 -9.20 -7.32 -1.04
N PHE A 63 -8.32 -6.35 -0.76
CA PHE A 63 -8.71 -4.99 -0.36
C PHE A 63 -9.59 -4.31 -1.41
N LYS A 64 -9.33 -4.53 -2.71
CA LYS A 64 -10.17 -4.05 -3.81
C LYS A 64 -11.61 -4.54 -3.72
N LYS A 65 -11.82 -5.79 -3.29
CA LYS A 65 -13.16 -6.38 -3.15
C LYS A 65 -13.89 -5.79 -1.95
N GLU A 66 -13.18 -5.60 -0.83
CA GLU A 66 -13.77 -5.15 0.44
C GLU A 66 -14.01 -3.63 0.48
N ARG A 67 -13.07 -2.85 -0.07
CA ARG A 67 -13.03 -1.38 0.03
C ARG A 67 -12.73 -0.75 -1.33
N PRO A 68 -13.59 -0.93 -2.34
CA PRO A 68 -13.32 -0.48 -3.72
C PRO A 68 -13.07 1.03 -3.84
N GLY A 69 -13.67 1.85 -2.98
CA GLY A 69 -13.44 3.30 -2.94
C GLY A 69 -12.01 3.68 -2.50
N LEU A 70 -11.51 3.04 -1.44
CA LEU A 70 -10.13 3.26 -0.97
C LEU A 70 -9.11 2.60 -1.89
N TYR A 71 -9.44 1.46 -2.51
CA TYR A 71 -8.58 0.87 -3.54
C TYR A 71 -8.42 1.79 -4.75
N ARG A 72 -9.46 2.53 -5.15
CA ARG A 72 -9.35 3.50 -6.25
C ARG A 72 -8.31 4.58 -5.94
N PHE A 73 -8.31 5.08 -4.70
CA PHE A 73 -7.28 5.99 -4.21
C PHE A 73 -5.89 5.33 -4.28
N PHE A 74 -5.75 4.12 -3.72
CA PHE A 74 -4.50 3.36 -3.71
C PHE A 74 -3.93 3.21 -5.13
N HIS A 75 -4.78 2.79 -6.07
CA HIS A 75 -4.40 2.58 -7.46
C HIS A 75 -3.94 3.88 -8.14
N TRP A 76 -4.62 5.01 -7.92
CA TRP A 76 -4.21 6.28 -8.52
C TRP A 76 -2.91 6.82 -7.94
N TYR A 77 -2.75 6.73 -6.62
CA TYR A 77 -1.53 7.21 -5.99
C TYR A 77 -0.34 6.29 -6.26
N TYR A 78 -0.45 5.01 -5.88
CA TYR A 78 0.67 4.09 -5.94
C TYR A 78 0.87 3.47 -7.33
N HIS A 79 -0.17 3.05 -8.06
CA HIS A 79 0.05 2.42 -9.37
C HIS A 79 0.16 3.42 -10.52
N LYS A 80 -0.53 4.56 -10.46
CA LYS A 80 -0.46 5.58 -11.51
C LYS A 80 0.54 6.69 -11.21
N GLY A 81 1.00 6.83 -9.97
CA GLY A 81 1.94 7.89 -9.59
C GLY A 81 1.33 9.28 -9.74
N GLN A 82 0.01 9.40 -9.62
CA GLN A 82 -0.66 10.70 -9.69
C GLN A 82 -0.33 11.53 -8.45
N ASP A 83 -0.20 12.84 -8.65
CA ASP A 83 0.15 13.73 -7.57
C ASP A 83 -1.05 14.02 -6.63
N ALA A 84 -0.75 14.63 -5.49
CA ALA A 84 -1.77 15.00 -4.52
C ALA A 84 -2.75 16.07 -5.03
N GLY A 85 -2.45 16.78 -6.13
CA GLY A 85 -3.35 17.73 -6.78
C GLY A 85 -4.45 17.01 -7.57
N ASP A 86 -4.07 16.01 -8.35
CA ASP A 86 -4.99 15.17 -9.15
C ASP A 86 -5.96 14.39 -8.24
N ILE A 87 -5.43 13.83 -7.15
CA ILE A 87 -6.23 13.02 -6.22
C ILE A 87 -7.04 13.90 -5.24
N ARG A 88 -6.67 15.18 -5.07
CA ARG A 88 -7.49 16.14 -4.31
C ARG A 88 -8.90 16.28 -4.90
N SER A 89 -9.02 16.18 -6.22
CA SER A 89 -10.30 16.17 -6.93
C SER A 89 -11.16 14.95 -6.57
N PHE A 90 -10.53 13.79 -6.30
CA PHE A 90 -11.22 12.59 -5.82
C PHE A 90 -11.80 12.75 -4.42
N CYS A 91 -11.09 13.49 -3.57
CA CYS A 91 -11.51 13.72 -2.19
C CYS A 91 -12.60 14.81 -2.07
N LYS A 92 -12.96 15.49 -3.17
CA LYS A 92 -14.07 16.46 -3.18
C LYS A 92 -15.38 15.76 -2.86
N GLY A 93 -16.02 16.16 -1.76
CA GLY A 93 -17.28 15.58 -1.28
C GLY A 93 -17.11 14.54 -0.17
N ILE A 94 -15.88 14.14 0.18
CA ILE A 94 -15.64 13.34 1.40
C ILE A 94 -15.71 14.29 2.60
N SER A 95 -16.83 14.24 3.32
CA SER A 95 -16.96 14.92 4.61
C SER A 95 -16.18 14.13 5.66
N ILE A 96 -15.00 14.63 6.06
CA ILE A 96 -14.38 14.14 7.29
C ILE A 96 -15.22 14.66 8.44
N GLN A 97 -16.12 13.84 8.97
CA GLN A 97 -16.61 14.09 10.32
C GLN A 97 -15.38 14.08 11.22
N ARG A 98 -15.02 15.26 11.77
CA ARG A 98 -13.88 15.44 12.67
C ARG A 98 -13.92 14.34 13.72
N ALA A 99 -13.08 13.32 13.55
CA ALA A 99 -12.83 12.36 14.61
C ALA A 99 -12.20 13.17 15.74
N LYS A 100 -13.01 13.51 16.74
CA LYS A 100 -12.53 14.03 18.01
C LYS A 100 -11.71 12.91 18.63
N HIS A 101 -10.42 12.85 18.37
CA HIS A 101 -9.41 12.48 19.35
C HIS A 101 -8.02 12.43 18.69
N ARG A 102 -7.08 13.02 19.42
CA ARG A 102 -5.63 13.11 19.17
C ARG A 102 -5.19 14.18 18.17
N ARG A 103 -4.11 14.84 18.59
CA ARG A 103 -3.49 16.06 18.07
C ARG A 103 -2.94 15.83 16.65
N LEU A 104 -3.81 15.70 15.67
CA LEU A 104 -3.43 15.90 14.28
C LEU A 104 -3.51 17.41 14.03
N SER A 105 -2.37 18.02 13.70
CA SER A 105 -2.27 19.40 13.24
C SER A 105 -3.26 19.66 12.09
N VAL A 106 -3.67 20.90 11.91
CA VAL A 106 -4.64 21.29 10.85
C VAL A 106 -4.17 20.88 9.45
N PHE A 107 -2.85 20.70 9.25
CA PHE A 107 -2.25 20.18 8.03
C PHE A 107 -2.38 18.65 7.87
N GLU A 108 -2.40 17.89 8.96
CA GLU A 108 -2.69 16.45 8.99
C GLU A 108 -4.19 16.15 8.80
N ALA A 109 -5.07 17.14 9.00
CA ALA A 109 -6.53 17.02 8.86
C ALA A 109 -7.06 17.24 7.42
N HIS A 110 -6.20 17.33 6.41
CA HIS A 110 -6.66 17.41 5.02
C HIS A 110 -7.30 16.06 4.60
N PRO A 111 -8.46 16.03 3.91
CA PRO A 111 -9.12 14.81 3.42
C PRO A 111 -8.17 13.80 2.77
N TRP A 112 -7.28 14.33 1.94
CA TRP A 112 -6.12 13.62 1.38
C TRP A 112 -5.32 12.81 2.41
N ASN A 113 -4.80 13.44 3.47
CA ASN A 113 -3.95 12.77 4.46
C ASN A 113 -4.75 11.70 5.22
N VAL A 114 -6.02 11.96 5.51
CA VAL A 114 -6.90 10.96 6.15
C VAL A 114 -7.11 9.75 5.26
N VAL A 115 -7.45 9.93 3.98
CA VAL A 115 -7.64 8.82 3.04
C VAL A 115 -6.34 8.04 2.83
N ARG A 116 -5.20 8.74 2.74
CA ARG A 116 -3.86 8.14 2.65
C ARG A 116 -3.57 7.28 3.87
N TYR A 117 -3.59 7.83 5.07
CA TYR A 117 -3.30 7.10 6.31
C TYR A 117 -4.28 5.95 6.55
N MET A 118 -5.58 6.15 6.28
CA MET A 118 -6.56 5.06 6.37
C MET A 118 -6.26 3.93 5.39
N THR A 119 -5.91 4.26 4.14
CA THR A 119 -5.56 3.25 3.14
C THR A 119 -4.32 2.47 3.56
N ILE A 120 -3.26 3.16 3.98
CA ILE A 120 -2.01 2.56 4.46
C ILE A 120 -2.28 1.64 5.66
N ALA A 121 -2.96 2.16 6.69
CA ALA A 121 -3.25 1.40 7.91
C ALA A 121 -4.11 0.16 7.63
N MET A 122 -5.10 0.25 6.74
CA MET A 122 -5.94 -0.90 6.40
C MET A 122 -5.20 -1.96 5.59
N ILE A 123 -4.29 -1.56 4.69
CA ILE A 123 -3.44 -2.51 3.98
C ILE A 123 -2.44 -3.16 4.96
N ASN A 124 -1.82 -2.37 5.85
CA ASN A 124 -0.92 -2.87 6.90
C ASN A 124 -1.62 -3.93 7.77
N GLN A 125 -2.78 -3.56 8.34
CA GLN A 125 -3.60 -4.47 9.15
C GLN A 125 -3.98 -5.74 8.38
N LYS A 126 -4.32 -5.62 7.10
CA LYS A 126 -4.68 -6.78 6.30
C LYS A 126 -3.50 -7.71 6.03
N ILE A 127 -2.29 -7.18 5.81
CA ILE A 127 -1.07 -7.98 5.72
C ILE A 127 -0.79 -8.67 7.06
N PHE A 128 -0.95 -7.95 8.16
CA PHE A 128 -0.78 -8.48 9.52
C PHE A 128 -1.76 -9.63 9.81
N ASP A 129 -3.05 -9.42 9.58
CA ASP A 129 -4.12 -10.42 9.79
C ASP A 129 -3.99 -11.61 8.84
N SER A 130 -3.55 -11.35 7.61
CA SER A 130 -3.39 -12.38 6.59
C SER A 130 -2.04 -13.10 6.68
N ARG A 131 -1.19 -12.79 7.67
CA ARG A 131 0.17 -13.34 7.80
C ARG A 131 0.19 -14.87 7.74
N ASP A 132 -0.73 -15.51 8.45
CA ASP A 132 -0.79 -16.97 8.56
C ASP A 132 -1.43 -17.58 7.29
N TRP A 133 -2.48 -16.99 6.75
CA TRP A 133 -3.13 -17.45 5.50
C TRP A 133 -2.25 -17.26 4.25
N MET A 134 -1.55 -16.12 4.13
CA MET A 134 -0.63 -15.85 3.01
C MET A 134 0.59 -16.76 3.02
N ARG A 135 1.02 -17.21 4.21
CA ARG A 135 2.06 -18.23 4.31
C ARG A 135 1.66 -19.52 3.60
N ASP A 136 0.40 -19.93 3.70
CA ASP A 136 -0.09 -21.16 3.11
C ASP A 136 -0.41 -20.99 1.61
N LYS A 137 -0.97 -19.85 1.21
CA LYS A 137 -1.26 -19.56 -0.21
C LYS A 137 0.00 -19.47 -1.08
N LEU A 138 1.07 -18.83 -0.58
CA LEU A 138 2.34 -18.73 -1.32
C LEU A 138 3.09 -20.07 -1.40
N LYS A 139 2.94 -20.94 -0.39
CA LYS A 139 3.46 -22.31 -0.47
C LYS A 139 2.77 -23.10 -1.58
N GLN A 140 1.45 -22.94 -1.72
CA GLN A 140 0.70 -23.57 -2.82
C GLN A 140 1.17 -23.06 -4.18
N MET A 141 1.34 -21.74 -4.35
CA MET A 141 1.81 -21.16 -5.61
C MET A 141 3.26 -21.51 -5.98
N ARG A 142 4.11 -21.87 -5.00
CA ARG A 142 5.50 -22.32 -5.23
C ARG A 142 5.66 -23.83 -5.40
N SER A 143 4.57 -24.59 -5.22
CA SER A 143 4.58 -26.06 -5.36
C SER A 143 4.08 -26.53 -6.74
N GLU A 144 3.90 -25.60 -7.67
CA GLU A 144 3.62 -25.81 -9.11
C GLU A 144 4.86 -25.44 -9.94
#